data_AF-A0A838SVP2-F1
#
_entry.id   AF-A0A838SVP2-F1
#
_cell.length_a   1.000
_cell.length_b   1.000
_cell.length_c   1.000
_cell.angle_alpha   90.00
_cell.angle_beta   90.00
_cell.angle_gamma   90.00
#
_symmetry.space_group_name_H-M   'P 1'
#
loop_
_entity.id
_entity.type
_entity.pdbx_description
1 polymer ?
#
loop_
_entity_poly.entity_id
_entity_poly.type
_entity_poly.pdbx_seq_one_letter_code
_entity_poly.pdbx_strand_id
1 'polypeptide(L)'
;DEFALRGVNLTKIESRPTKQALGEYCIVIDSAGHVTDARVAGALRGVHRHAAQVRVLGAYPRADGLADRPQEHDSDGAYAAAGDWYDALLADVEGFGARPAELS
;
A
#
# COMPACT_ATOMS: atom_id res chain seq x y z
N ASP A 1 7.47 8.47 -1.53
CA ASP A 1 7.29 8.14 -0.10
C ASP A 1 6.29 7.02 0.20
N GLU A 2 5.47 6.58 -0.76
CA GLU A 2 4.42 5.57 -0.54
C GLU A 2 4.90 4.25 0.10
N PHE A 3 6.12 3.79 -0.20
CA PHE A 3 6.70 2.58 0.40
C PHE A 3 7.17 2.79 1.84
N ALA A 4 7.88 3.89 2.10
CA ALA A 4 8.43 4.19 3.42
C ALA A 4 7.33 4.43 4.46
N LEU A 5 6.22 5.08 4.06
CA LEU A 5 5.07 5.33 4.92
C LEU A 5 4.33 4.07 5.39
N ARG A 6 4.63 2.91 4.80
CA ARG A 6 3.97 1.63 5.11
C ARG A 6 4.97 0.55 5.54
N GLY A 7 6.16 0.98 5.98
CA GLY A 7 7.22 0.07 6.41
C GLY A 7 7.69 -0.91 5.34
N VAL A 8 7.59 -0.56 4.05
CA VAL A 8 8.08 -1.40 2.94
C VAL A 8 9.52 -1.03 2.63
N ASN A 9 10.45 -1.94 2.95
CA ASN A 9 11.86 -1.77 2.66
C ASN A 9 12.15 -1.95 1.17
N LEU A 10 13.00 -1.08 0.61
CA LEU A 10 13.50 -1.19 -0.75
C LEU A 10 14.90 -1.78 -0.73
N THR A 11 15.13 -2.83 -1.50
CA THR A 11 16.47 -3.41 -1.71
C THR A 11 17.16 -2.82 -2.93
N LYS A 12 16.39 -2.23 -3.85
CA LYS A 12 16.89 -1.59 -5.06
C LYS A 12 15.99 -0.44 -5.48
N ILE A 13 16.58 0.66 -5.92
CA ILE A 13 15.89 1.75 -6.59
C ILE A 13 16.82 2.36 -7.66
N GLU A 14 16.37 2.37 -8.91
CA GLU A 14 17.15 2.88 -10.04
C GLU A 14 16.27 3.72 -10.96
N SER A 15 16.72 4.94 -11.27
CA SER A 15 16.11 5.77 -12.31
C SER A 15 16.74 5.46 -13.67
N ARG A 16 15.91 5.29 -14.70
CA ARG A 16 16.36 5.08 -16.08
C ARG A 16 15.64 6.07 -17.00
N PRO A 17 16.34 6.77 -17.91
CA PRO A 17 15.66 7.57 -18.92
C PRO A 17 14.91 6.63 -19.87
N THR A 18 13.66 6.95 -20.19
CA THR A 18 12.97 6.24 -21.28
C THR A 18 13.43 6.82 -22.61
N LYS A 19 13.56 5.98 -23.63
CA LYS A 19 13.90 6.43 -25.00
C LYS A 19 12.69 6.99 -25.76
N GLN A 20 11.58 7.24 -25.06
CA GLN A 20 10.27 7.55 -25.64
C GLN A 20 10.05 9.06 -25.79
N ALA A 21 10.39 9.87 -24.77
CA ALA A 21 10.44 11.32 -24.88
C ALA A 21 11.48 11.94 -23.93
N LEU A 22 11.90 13.17 -24.25
CA LEU A 22 12.82 13.93 -23.40
C LEU A 22 12.12 14.25 -22.06
N GLY A 23 12.72 13.84 -20.94
CA GLY A 23 12.18 14.09 -19.60
C GLY A 23 11.25 13.00 -19.05
N GLU A 24 11.05 11.91 -19.79
CA GLU A 24 10.38 10.73 -19.25
C GLU A 24 11.39 9.78 -18.59
N TYR A 25 11.00 9.27 -17.42
CA TYR A 25 11.82 8.37 -16.62
C TYR A 25 10.98 7.18 -16.18
N CYS A 26 11.60 6.00 -16.16
CA CYS A 26 11.07 4.87 -15.42
C CYS A 26 11.93 4.63 -14.18
N ILE A 27 11.27 4.29 -13.08
CA ILE A 27 11.94 3.90 -11.84
C ILE A 27 11.74 2.40 -11.69
N VAL A 28 12.85 1.68 -11.56
CA VAL A 28 12.86 0.25 -11.26
C VAL A 28 13.10 0.09 -9.77
N ILE A 29 12.23 -0.67 -9.11
CA ILE A 29 12.24 -0.85 -7.65
C ILE A 29 12.17 -2.33 -7.34
N ASP A 30 13.05 -2.78 -6.43
CA ASP A 30 12.87 -4.05 -5.73
C ASP A 30 12.51 -3.76 -4.28
N SER A 31 11.42 -4.36 -3.80
CA SER A 31 10.92 -4.20 -2.44
C SER A 31 10.88 -5.54 -1.71
N ALA A 32 11.07 -5.48 -0.40
CA ALA A 32 10.83 -6.62 0.48
C ALA A 32 9.32 -6.75 0.78
N GLY A 33 8.78 -7.96 0.62
CA GLY A 33 7.35 -8.25 0.74
C GLY A 33 6.76 -8.82 -0.55
N HIS A 34 5.56 -9.38 -0.45
CA HIS A 34 4.81 -9.92 -1.58
C HIS A 34 3.74 -8.92 -2.03
N VAL A 35 3.33 -8.98 -3.31
CA VAL A 35 2.31 -8.07 -3.88
C VAL A 35 0.94 -8.20 -3.19
N THR A 36 0.70 -9.32 -2.52
CA THR A 36 -0.53 -9.59 -1.76
C THR A 36 -0.50 -9.06 -0.33
N ASP A 37 0.67 -8.67 0.19
CA ASP A 37 0.79 -8.09 1.53
C ASP A 37 0.06 -6.75 1.56
N ALA A 38 -0.73 -6.50 2.59
CA ALA A 38 -1.61 -5.34 2.67
C ALA A 38 -0.84 -4.02 2.54
N ARG A 39 0.32 -3.91 3.20
CA ARG A 39 1.21 -2.74 3.12
C ARG A 39 1.78 -2.51 1.71
N VAL A 40 2.14 -3.57 0.99
CA VAL A 40 2.70 -3.50 -0.37
C VAL A 40 1.61 -3.10 -1.35
N ALA A 41 0.43 -3.71 -1.22
CA ALA A 41 -0.75 -3.33 -2.00
C ALA A 41 -1.12 -1.85 -1.77
N GLY A 42 -1.07 -1.39 -0.52
CA GLY A 42 -1.29 0.02 -0.16
C GLY A 42 -0.29 0.95 -0.83
N ALA A 43 1.00 0.61 -0.82
CA ALA A 43 2.05 1.39 -1.47
C ALA A 43 1.85 1.45 -2.99
N LEU A 44 1.56 0.31 -3.62
CA LEU A 44 1.31 0.23 -5.07
C LEU A 44 0.08 1.04 -5.50
N ARG A 45 -1.01 0.99 -4.72
CA ARG A 45 -2.18 1.84 -4.95
C ARG A 45 -1.82 3.32 -4.85
N GLY A 46 -0.98 3.68 -3.88
CA GLY A 46 -0.46 5.03 -3.74
C GLY A 46 0.31 5.49 -4.97
N VAL A 47 1.30 4.70 -5.40
CA VAL A 47 2.11 4.98 -6.60
C VAL A 47 1.24 5.09 -7.85
N HIS A 48 0.26 4.20 -8.03
CA HIS A 48 -0.61 4.19 -9.20
C HIS A 48 -1.41 5.49 -9.38
N ARG A 49 -1.71 6.23 -8.30
CA ARG A 49 -2.38 7.54 -8.42
C ARG A 49 -1.50 8.63 -9.06
N HIS A 50 -0.19 8.45 -9.04
CA HIS A 50 0.77 9.47 -9.47
C HIS A 50 1.57 9.05 -10.71
N ALA A 51 1.79 7.75 -10.91
CA ALA A 51 2.54 7.22 -12.03
C ALA A 51 1.64 6.97 -13.25
N ALA A 52 2.11 7.36 -14.45
CA ALA A 52 1.40 7.09 -15.70
C ALA A 52 1.19 5.59 -15.96
N GLN A 53 2.17 4.77 -15.56
CA GLN A 53 2.09 3.32 -15.64
C GLN A 53 2.83 2.68 -14.46
N VAL A 54 2.26 1.62 -13.92
CA VAL A 54 2.91 0.74 -12.94
C VAL A 54 2.88 -0.67 -13.49
N ARG A 55 4.02 -1.36 -13.49
CA ARG A 55 4.12 -2.76 -13.92
C ARG A 55 4.81 -3.59 -12.84
N VAL A 56 4.10 -4.61 -12.37
CA VAL A 56 4.68 -5.63 -11.49
C VAL A 56 5.36 -6.68 -12.38
N LEU A 57 6.67 -6.91 -12.14
CA LEU A 57 7.46 -7.87 -12.92
C LEU A 57 7.42 -9.28 -12.32
N GLY A 58 6.99 -9.41 -11.07
CA GLY A 58 6.82 -10.68 -10.36
C GLY A 58 7.11 -10.52 -8.87
N ALA A 59 6.87 -11.59 -8.12
CA ALA A 59 7.30 -11.74 -6.74
C ALA A 59 7.99 -13.11 -6.61
N TYR A 60 9.12 -13.15 -5.92
CA TYR A 60 9.96 -14.34 -5.82
C TYR A 60 10.55 -14.46 -4.41
N PRO A 61 10.81 -15.69 -3.92
CA PRO A 61 11.50 -15.89 -2.65
C PRO A 61 12.89 -15.27 -2.67
N ARG A 62 13.30 -14.68 -1.55
CA ARG A 62 14.64 -14.14 -1.40
C ARG A 62 15.68 -15.25 -1.43
N ALA A 63 16.81 -14.99 -2.07
CA ALA A 63 17.89 -15.96 -2.22
C ALA A 63 18.57 -16.33 -0.88
N ASP A 64 18.57 -15.41 0.09
CA ASP A 64 19.11 -15.61 1.44
C ASP A 64 18.16 -16.41 2.36
N GLY A 65 16.95 -16.74 1.89
CA GLY A 65 15.93 -17.45 2.67
C GLY A 65 15.34 -16.64 3.83
N LEU A 66 15.75 -15.38 3.99
CA LEU A 66 15.20 -14.51 5.03
C LEU A 66 13.82 -14.03 4.59
N ALA A 67 12.80 -14.29 5.41
CA ALA A 67 11.50 -13.67 5.24
C ALA A 67 11.60 -12.19 5.64
N ASP A 68 10.91 -11.33 4.90
CA ASP A 68 10.69 -9.96 5.40
C ASP A 68 9.81 -10.01 6.63
N ARG A 69 10.15 -9.22 7.65
CA ARG A 69 9.40 -9.12 8.90
C ARG A 69 8.93 -7.68 9.07
N PRO A 70 7.69 -7.34 8.65
CA PRO A 70 7.14 -6.03 8.88
C PRO A 70 7.07 -5.74 10.39
N GLN A 71 7.08 -4.45 10.74
CA GLN A 71 6.75 -4.03 12.09
C GLN A 71 5.31 -4.46 12.42
N GLU A 72 4.99 -4.61 13.70
CA GLU A 72 3.67 -5.09 14.14
C GLU A 72 2.52 -4.28 13.54
N HIS A 73 2.65 -2.94 13.51
CA HIS A 73 1.66 -2.03 12.95
C HIS A 73 1.57 -2.05 11.42
N ASP A 74 2.56 -2.59 10.72
CA ASP A 74 2.58 -2.75 9.27
C ASP A 74 2.21 -4.17 8.82
N SER A 75 1.88 -5.06 9.76
CA SER A 75 1.49 -6.44 9.47
C SER A 75 0.11 -6.52 8.82
N ASP A 76 -0.14 -7.59 8.06
CA ASP A 76 -1.47 -7.84 7.47
C ASP A 76 -2.57 -7.89 8.54
N GLY A 77 -2.26 -8.40 9.73
CA GLY A 77 -3.18 -8.41 10.87
C GLY A 77 -3.53 -7.01 11.37
N ALA A 78 -2.55 -6.10 11.43
CA ALA A 78 -2.80 -4.71 11.80
C ALA A 78 -3.66 -3.99 10.75
N TYR A 79 -3.42 -4.23 9.46
CA TYR A 79 -4.26 -3.69 8.38
C TYR A 79 -5.69 -4.23 8.45
N ALA A 80 -5.87 -5.53 8.72
CA ALA A 80 -7.20 -6.12 8.89
C ALA A 80 -7.93 -5.50 10.09
N ALA A 81 -7.27 -5.42 11.24
CA ALA A 81 -7.85 -4.82 12.46
C ALA A 81 -8.21 -3.33 12.26
N ALA A 82 -7.41 -2.58 11.50
CA ALA A 82 -7.72 -1.21 11.15
C ALA A 82 -8.95 -1.11 10.23
N GLY A 83 -9.12 -2.06 9.30
CA GLY A 83 -10.33 -2.18 8.47
C GLY A 83 -11.57 -2.45 9.31
N ASP A 84 -11.52 -3.46 10.17
CA ASP A 84 -12.63 -3.81 11.08
C ASP A 84 -13.03 -2.63 11.96
N TRP A 85 -12.04 -1.90 12.50
CA TRP A 85 -12.28 -0.69 13.28
C TRP A 85 -12.95 0.42 12.48
N TYR A 86 -12.51 0.64 11.23
CA TYR A 86 -13.06 1.68 10.38
C TYR A 86 -14.51 1.36 9.97
N ASP A 87 -14.80 0.09 9.65
CA ASP A 87 -16.15 -0.37 9.33
C ASP A 87 -17.09 -0.19 10.54
N ALA A 88 -16.62 -0.51 11.75
CA ALA A 88 -17.37 -0.25 12.98
C ALA A 88 -17.63 1.26 13.21
N LEU A 89 -16.62 2.10 12.98
CA LEU A 89 -16.76 3.56 13.08
C LEU A 89 -17.82 4.10 12.10
N LEU A 90 -17.84 3.61 10.85
CA LEU A 90 -18.84 4.01 9.87
C LEU A 90 -20.25 3.62 10.30
N ALA A 91 -20.43 2.40 10.82
CA ALA A 91 -21.72 1.95 11.34
C ALA A 91 -22.23 2.84 12.50
N ASP A 92 -21.34 3.27 13.39
CA ASP A 92 -21.69 4.18 14.49
C ASP A 92 -22.10 5.57 13.99
N VAL A 93 -21.38 6.12 13.00
CA VAL A 93 -21.71 7.43 12.39
C VAL A 93 -23.06 7.38 11.67
N GLU A 94 -23.32 6.32 10.91
CA GLU A 94 -24.61 6.11 10.24
C GLU A 94 -25.75 5.90 11.24
N GLY A 95 -25.50 5.18 12.33
CA GLY A 95 -26.44 5.00 13.44
C GLY A 95 -26.79 6.30 14.17
N PHE A 96 -25.85 7.24 14.28
CA PHE A 96 -26.10 8.55 14.89
C PHE A 96 -26.95 9.48 14.02
N GLY A 97 -26.84 9.35 12.68
CA GLY A 97 -27.62 10.11 11.70
C GLY A 97 -29.07 9.65 11.52
N ALA A 98 -29.41 8.45 11.98
CA ALA A 98 -30.74 7.84 11.83
C ALA A 98 -31.71 8.10 13.01
N ARG A 99 -31.43 9.06 13.90
CA ARG A 99 -32.42 9.46 14.92
C ARG A 99 -33.61 10.14 14.23
N PRO A 100 -34.84 9.59 14.34
CA PRO A 100 -36.01 10.22 13.74
C PRO A 100 -36.22 11.60 14.37
N ALA A 101 -36.46 12.58 13.52
CA ALA A 101 -36.92 13.90 13.93
C ALA A 101 -38.38 13.80 14.40
N GLU A 102 -38.60 13.43 15.66
CA GLU A 102 -39.86 13.66 16.37
C GLU A 102 -39.49 14.26 17.74
N LEU A 103 -40.06 15.37 18.23
CA LEU A 103 -41.47 15.76 18.24
C LEU A 103 -41.64 17.30 18.22
N SER A 104 -42.63 17.79 17.45
CA SER A 104 -43.42 19.00 17.76
C SER A 104 -44.71 18.60 18.46
#